data_AF-A0A1H7MGM3-F1
#
_entry.id   AF-A0A1H7MGM3-F1
#
_cell.length_a   1.000
_cell.length_b   1.000
_cell.length_c   1.000
_cell.angle_alpha   90.00
_cell.angle_beta   90.00
_cell.angle_gamma   90.00
#
_symmetry.space_group_name_H-M   'P 1'
#
loop_
_entity.id
_entity.type
_entity.pdbx_description
1 polymer ?
#
loop_
_entity_poly.entity_id
_entity_poly.type
_entity_poly.pdbx_seq_one_letter_code
_entity_poly.pdbx_strand_id
1 'polypeptide(L)'
;MYCLSAHTMIGKLNGFSDGEIIQLRRGRAPFDGRLDALVQLAKGIVEEKEKVTPILLENFFNEGYTLENLVDLLHVVGDSFITNFTGKVLDVSIDFPLVDEL
;
A
#
# COMPACT_ATOMS: atom_id res chain seq x y z
N MET A 1 -4.26 3.85 12.25
CA MET A 1 -5.32 2.85 12.51
C MET A 1 -6.58 3.06 11.69
N TYR A 2 -7.08 4.29 11.52
CA TYR A 2 -8.28 4.55 10.71
C TYR A 2 -8.15 4.03 9.26
N CYS A 3 -7.22 4.56 8.46
CA CYS A 3 -7.06 4.14 7.06
C CYS A 3 -6.71 2.65 6.94
N LEU A 4 -5.91 2.10 7.86
CA LEU A 4 -5.59 0.67 7.88
C LEU A 4 -6.85 -0.20 8.04
N SER A 5 -7.75 0.17 8.95
CA SER A 5 -9.01 -0.55 9.20
C SER A 5 -9.94 -0.42 7.99
N ALA A 6 -10.10 0.81 7.47
CA ALA A 6 -10.89 1.09 6.28
C ALA A 6 -10.43 0.29 5.05
N HIS A 7 -9.13 0.36 4.72
CA HIS A 7 -8.58 -0.31 3.55
C HIS A 7 -8.50 -1.84 3.71
N THR A 8 -8.41 -2.36 4.95
CA THR A 8 -8.57 -3.81 5.19
C THR A 8 -9.98 -4.27 4.83
N MET A 9 -11.01 -3.55 5.27
CA MET A 9 -12.40 -3.84 4.90
C MET A 9 -12.61 -3.72 3.38
N ILE A 10 -12.10 -2.66 2.76
CA ILE A 10 -12.21 -2.44 1.30
C ILE A 10 -11.50 -3.56 0.53
N GLY A 11 -10.32 -4.00 0.96
CA GLY A 11 -9.61 -5.12 0.34
C GLY A 11 -10.45 -6.40 0.33
N LYS A 12 -11.11 -6.71 1.46
CA LYS A 12 -12.02 -7.85 1.57
C LYS A 12 -13.22 -7.73 0.63
N LEU A 13 -13.80 -6.52 0.52
CA LEU A 13 -14.89 -6.25 -0.42
C LEU A 13 -14.47 -6.38 -1.90
N ASN A 14 -13.17 -6.21 -2.20
CA ASN A 14 -12.60 -6.39 -3.54
C ASN A 14 -12.13 -7.83 -3.79
N GLY A 15 -12.45 -8.78 -2.91
CA GLY A 15 -12.23 -10.21 -3.13
C GLY A 15 -10.91 -10.77 -2.60
N PHE A 16 -10.07 -9.96 -1.92
CA PHE A 16 -8.90 -10.50 -1.24
C PHE A 16 -9.32 -11.30 0.00
N SER A 17 -8.74 -12.47 0.16
CA SER A 17 -8.84 -13.27 1.37
C SER A 17 -8.09 -12.61 2.53
N ASP A 18 -8.44 -12.98 3.77
CA ASP A 18 -7.76 -12.46 4.96
C ASP A 18 -6.25 -12.75 4.92
N GLY A 19 -5.83 -13.91 4.38
CA GLY A 19 -4.42 -14.26 4.22
C GLY A 19 -3.69 -13.36 3.22
N GLU A 20 -4.32 -13.05 2.09
CA GLU A 20 -3.76 -12.15 1.07
C GLU A 20 -3.65 -10.72 1.59
N ILE A 21 -4.68 -10.22 2.29
CA ILE A 21 -4.67 -8.91 2.94
C ILE A 21 -3.49 -8.80 3.92
N ILE A 22 -3.23 -9.83 4.70
CA ILE A 22 -2.10 -9.85 5.64
C ILE A 22 -0.75 -9.77 4.89
N GLN A 23 -0.61 -10.42 3.74
CA GLN A 23 0.60 -10.27 2.92
C GLN A 23 0.72 -8.84 2.36
N LEU A 24 -0.37 -8.29 1.80
CA LEU A 24 -0.39 -6.94 1.24
C LEU A 24 0.01 -5.90 2.30
N ARG A 25 -0.50 -6.05 3.52
CA ARG A 25 -0.15 -5.20 4.67
C ARG A 25 1.31 -5.32 5.11
N ARG A 26 1.99 -6.43 4.81
CA ARG A 26 3.44 -6.60 5.01
C ARG A 26 4.28 -6.04 3.87
N GLY A 27 3.63 -5.56 2.80
CA GLY A 27 4.26 -5.09 1.57
C GLY A 27 4.73 -6.22 0.67
N ARG A 28 3.99 -7.34 0.60
CA ARG A 28 4.21 -8.42 -0.36
C ARG A 28 2.90 -8.99 -0.89
N ALA A 29 2.92 -9.59 -2.07
CA ALA A 29 1.78 -10.29 -2.65
C ALA A 29 2.26 -11.56 -3.38
N PRO A 30 2.77 -12.59 -2.67
CA PRO A 30 3.36 -13.77 -3.31
C PRO A 30 2.40 -14.58 -4.19
N PHE A 31 1.11 -14.24 -4.15
CA PHE A 31 0.03 -14.83 -4.94
C PHE A 31 -0.16 -14.15 -6.31
N ASP A 32 0.43 -12.96 -6.54
CA ASP A 32 0.32 -12.19 -7.77
C ASP A 32 1.60 -11.37 -7.99
N GLY A 33 2.41 -11.72 -9.00
CA GLY A 33 3.71 -11.09 -9.26
C GLY A 33 3.61 -9.59 -9.58
N ARG A 34 2.54 -9.18 -10.27
CA ARG A 34 2.30 -7.79 -10.62
C ARG A 34 1.94 -6.99 -9.37
N LEU A 35 1.05 -7.50 -8.52
CA LEU A 35 0.76 -6.86 -7.23
C LEU A 35 1.98 -6.87 -6.30
N ASP A 36 2.81 -7.92 -6.32
CA ASP A 36 3.99 -8.03 -5.46
C ASP A 36 5.00 -6.93 -5.76
N ALA A 37 5.28 -6.69 -7.04
CA ALA A 37 6.14 -5.59 -7.47
C ALA A 37 5.58 -4.22 -7.09
N LEU A 38 4.26 -4.02 -7.21
CA LEU A 38 3.58 -2.78 -6.81
C LEU A 38 3.73 -2.50 -5.31
N VAL A 39 3.40 -3.47 -4.45
CA VAL A 39 3.43 -3.24 -3.00
C VAL A 39 4.85 -3.16 -2.44
N GLN A 40 5.82 -3.86 -3.04
CA GLN A 40 7.22 -3.73 -2.66
C GLN A 40 7.79 -2.37 -3.04
N LEU A 41 7.47 -1.87 -4.24
CA LEU A 41 7.86 -0.52 -4.64
C LEU A 41 7.19 0.54 -3.74
N ALA A 42 5.89 0.41 -3.46
CA ALA A 42 5.17 1.31 -2.56
C ALA A 42 5.82 1.37 -1.16
N LYS A 43 6.16 0.21 -0.60
CA LYS A 43 6.87 0.09 0.68
C LYS A 43 8.25 0.74 0.60
N GLY A 44 9.02 0.45 -0.45
CA GLY A 44 10.34 1.04 -0.67
C GLY A 44 10.31 2.56 -0.72
N ILE A 45 9.33 3.15 -1.41
CA ILE A 45 9.14 4.62 -1.46
C ILE A 45 8.91 5.21 -0.06
N VAL A 46 8.11 4.53 0.77
CA VAL A 46 7.79 5.02 2.12
C VAL A 46 8.96 4.87 3.09
N GLU A 47 9.72 3.77 2.98
CA GLU A 47 10.86 3.48 3.85
C GLU A 47 12.14 4.22 3.43
N GLU A 48 12.38 4.39 2.14
CA GLU A 48 13.59 5.03 1.56
C GLU A 48 13.32 6.48 1.17
N LYS A 49 13.54 7.39 2.11
CA LYS A 49 13.23 8.83 1.93
C LYS A 49 14.10 9.58 0.92
N GLU A 50 15.28 9.05 0.59
CA GLU A 50 16.25 9.75 -0.25
C GLU A 50 16.20 9.32 -1.71
N LYS A 51 16.10 8.01 -1.96
CA LYS A 51 16.06 7.46 -3.32
C LYS A 51 15.55 6.03 -3.28
N VAL A 52 14.58 5.74 -4.14
CA VAL A 52 14.09 4.37 -4.36
C VAL A 52 15.19 3.51 -4.99
N THR A 53 15.40 2.33 -4.43
CA THR A 53 16.36 1.35 -4.94
C THR A 53 16.06 0.98 -6.42
N PRO A 54 17.06 1.04 -7.32
CA PRO A 54 16.87 0.75 -8.75
C PRO A 54 16.23 -0.61 -9.05
N ILE A 55 16.50 -1.63 -8.22
CA ILE A 55 15.95 -2.98 -8.40
C ILE A 55 14.42 -3.00 -8.26
N LEU A 56 13.84 -2.17 -7.39
CA LEU A 56 12.38 -2.11 -7.20
C LEU A 56 11.70 -1.49 -8.41
N LEU A 57 12.32 -0.45 -8.99
CA LEU A 57 11.84 0.17 -10.22
C LEU A 57 11.95 -0.80 -11.41
N GLU A 58 13.08 -1.51 -11.54
CA GLU A 58 13.26 -2.51 -12.57
C GLU A 58 12.21 -3.63 -12.48
N ASN A 59 12.00 -4.20 -11.29
CA ASN A 59 10.98 -5.22 -11.07
C ASN A 59 9.56 -4.71 -11.40
N PHE A 60 9.23 -3.48 -11.01
CA PHE A 60 7.96 -2.85 -11.31
C PHE A 60 7.72 -2.74 -12.83
N PHE A 61 8.71 -2.27 -13.58
CA PHE A 61 8.58 -2.19 -15.05
C PHE A 61 8.59 -3.56 -15.73
N ASN A 62 9.33 -4.53 -15.20
CA ASN A 62 9.37 -5.91 -15.74
C ASN A 62 8.02 -6.63 -15.61
N GLU A 63 7.22 -6.30 -14.59
CA GLU A 63 5.83 -6.78 -14.45
C GLU A 63 4.83 -6.03 -15.35
N GLY A 64 5.33 -5.16 -16.24
CA GLY A 64 4.56 -4.47 -17.26
C GLY A 64 3.80 -3.25 -16.75
N TYR A 65 4.24 -2.64 -15.64
CA TYR A 65 3.82 -1.28 -15.31
C TYR A 65 4.55 -0.26 -16.18
N THR A 66 3.97 0.92 -16.31
CA THR A 66 4.53 2.02 -17.10
C THR A 66 4.97 3.18 -16.21
N LEU A 67 5.59 4.19 -16.83
CA LEU A 67 5.91 5.46 -16.16
C LEU A 67 4.65 6.15 -15.63
N GLU A 68 3.54 6.08 -16.35
CA GLU A 68 2.24 6.60 -15.90
C GLU A 68 1.79 5.89 -14.61
N ASN A 69 1.92 4.56 -14.54
CA ASN A 69 1.59 3.82 -13.32
C ASN A 69 2.52 4.16 -12.15
N LEU A 70 3.79 4.47 -12.41
CA LEU A 70 4.70 4.95 -11.37
C LEU A 70 4.23 6.30 -10.81
N VAL A 71 3.79 7.22 -11.67
CA VAL A 71 3.23 8.51 -11.23
C VAL A 71 1.94 8.32 -10.43
N ASP A 72 1.06 7.42 -10.86
CA ASP A 72 -0.16 7.07 -10.12
C ASP A 72 0.18 6.49 -8.74
N LEU A 73 1.15 5.59 -8.66
CA LEU A 73 1.62 5.01 -7.39
C LEU A 73 2.13 6.10 -6.44
N LEU A 74 2.96 7.03 -6.93
CA LEU A 74 3.49 8.13 -6.12
C LEU A 74 2.36 9.02 -5.56
N HIS A 75 1.34 9.30 -6.38
CA HIS A 75 0.14 10.01 -5.90
C HIS A 75 -0.59 9.24 -4.80
N VAL A 76 -0.86 7.94 -5.00
CA VAL A 76 -1.56 7.12 -4.00
C VAL A 76 -0.78 7.03 -2.69
N VAL A 77 0.55 6.95 -2.75
CA VAL A 77 1.42 7.01 -1.56
C VAL A 77 1.27 8.37 -0.85
N GLY A 78 1.30 9.47 -1.61
CA GLY A 78 1.08 10.82 -1.08
C GLY A 78 -0.29 11.00 -0.42
N ASP A 79 -1.36 10.58 -1.10
CA ASP A 79 -2.74 10.63 -0.58
C ASP A 79 -2.88 9.79 0.68
N SER A 80 -2.27 8.59 0.69
CA SER A 80 -2.25 7.71 1.87
C SER A 80 -1.53 8.37 3.04
N PHE A 81 -0.42 9.09 2.78
CA PHE A 81 0.27 9.85 3.83
C PHE A 81 -0.61 10.98 4.38
N ILE A 82 -1.18 11.81 3.50
CA ILE A 82 -2.01 12.97 3.88
C ILE A 82 -3.21 12.50 4.70
N THR A 83 -3.97 11.51 4.22
CA THR A 83 -5.16 11.02 4.92
C THR A 83 -4.83 10.38 6.28
N ASN A 84 -3.76 9.59 6.36
CA ASN A 84 -3.28 9.05 7.64
C ASN A 84 -2.86 10.17 8.60
N PHE A 85 -2.17 11.20 8.11
CA PHE A 85 -1.75 12.33 8.92
C PHE A 85 -2.94 13.15 9.41
N THR A 86 -3.88 13.49 8.53
CA THR A 86 -5.12 14.20 8.87
C THR A 86 -5.92 13.45 9.92
N GLY A 87 -6.11 12.13 9.74
CA GLY A 87 -6.83 11.30 10.71
C GLY A 87 -6.21 11.33 12.10
N LYS A 88 -4.86 11.36 12.19
CA LYS A 88 -4.13 11.49 13.46
C LYS A 88 -4.24 12.89 14.06
N VAL A 89 -4.09 13.94 13.25
CA VAL A 89 -4.14 15.34 13.71
C VAL A 89 -5.52 15.71 14.24
N LEU A 90 -6.58 15.21 13.60
CA LEU A 90 -7.96 15.49 13.98
C LEU A 90 -8.55 14.49 14.97
N ASP A 91 -7.77 13.48 15.40
CA ASP A 91 -8.21 12.38 16.27
C ASP A 91 -9.54 11.74 15.81
N VAL A 92 -9.59 11.38 14.53
CA VAL A 92 -10.80 10.82 13.91
C VAL A 92 -11.10 9.45 14.52
N SER A 93 -12.28 9.30 15.09
CA SER A 93 -12.77 8.03 15.65
C SER A 93 -12.91 6.96 14.56
N ILE A 94 -12.50 5.72 14.87
CA ILE A 94 -12.59 4.60 13.93
C ILE A 94 -14.02 4.07 13.90
N ASP A 95 -14.63 4.07 12.73
CA ASP A 95 -15.99 3.61 12.43
C ASP A 95 -16.02 2.31 11.59
N PHE A 96 -14.85 1.70 11.40
CA PHE A 96 -14.65 0.42 10.71
C PHE A 96 -14.27 -0.70 11.70
N PRO A 97 -14.42 -1.99 11.32
CA PRO A 97 -13.89 -3.09 12.10
C PRO A 97 -12.39 -2.89 12.38
N LEU A 98 -12.03 -2.87 13.66
CA LEU A 98 -10.65 -2.69 14.09
C LEU A 98 -9.80 -3.89 13.63
N VAL A 99 -8.57 -3.60 13.24
CA VAL A 99 -7.58 -4.61 12.86
C VAL A 99 -6.34 -4.48 13.73
N ASP A 100 -5.69 -5.60 14.02
CA ASP A 100 -4.46 -5.61 14.82
C ASP A 100 -3.29 -5.00 14.05
N GLU A 101 -2.29 -4.47 14.75
CA GLU A 101 -0.99 -4.14 14.13
C GLU A 101 -0.21 -5.42 13.77
N LEU A 102 0.75 -5.33 12.84
CA LEU A 102 1.54 -6.46 12.31
C LEU A 102 3.00 -6.42 12.77
#